data_AF-A0A0F9INE6-F1
#
_entry.id   AF-A0A0F9INE6-F1
#
_cell.length_a   1.000
_cell.length_b   1.000
_cell.length_c   1.000
_cell.angle_alpha   90.00
_cell.angle_beta   90.00
_cell.angle_gamma   90.00
#
_symmetry.space_group_name_H-M   'P 1'
#
loop_
_entity.id
_entity.type
_entity.pdbx_description
1 polymer ?
#
loop_
_entity_poly.entity_id
_entity_poly.type
_entity_poly.pdbx_seq_one_letter_code
_entity_poly.pdbx_strand_id
1 'polypeptide(L)'
;MTTETDRPPVEDVIKDMGDDALAETALEIRAEGKRLLDMADHAEFELVSRMVAREATKLDTEHWTGALTPSAPVHSINDEKMMKLRNLVPEEDWRRVRVQPPAPIPHWDKRVLNELAKRGGEVKTLIENATISERGRPKLKLERKE
;
A
#
# COMPACT_ATOMS: atom_id res chain seq x y z
N MET A 1 -24.98 18.49 -39.35
CA MET A 1 -25.70 18.20 -38.09
C MET A 1 -25.26 16.83 -37.62
N THR A 2 -24.38 16.77 -36.62
CA THR A 2 -23.96 15.53 -35.97
C THR A 2 -24.94 15.26 -34.84
N THR A 3 -25.75 14.21 -34.95
CA THR A 3 -26.64 13.77 -33.89
C THR A 3 -25.80 13.14 -32.78
N GLU A 4 -25.46 13.92 -31.75
CA GLU A 4 -25.09 13.36 -30.45
C GLU A 4 -26.27 12.50 -29.99
N THR A 5 -26.07 11.18 -30.04
CA THR A 5 -27.04 10.23 -29.51
C THR A 5 -26.82 10.27 -28.01
N ASP A 6 -27.67 11.02 -27.31
CA ASP A 6 -27.63 11.17 -25.86
C ASP A 6 -27.76 9.77 -25.24
N ARG A 7 -26.69 9.28 -24.63
CA ARG A 7 -26.69 7.95 -24.03
C ARG A 7 -27.55 8.03 -22.77
N PRO A 8 -28.48 7.08 -22.55
CA PRO A 8 -29.30 7.10 -21.35
C PRO A 8 -28.41 7.07 -20.09
N PRO A 9 -28.82 7.74 -19.01
CA PRO A 9 -28.12 7.71 -17.73
C PRO A 9 -27.91 6.27 -17.26
N VAL A 10 -26.76 6.01 -16.64
CA VAL A 10 -26.41 4.67 -16.14
C VAL A 10 -27.44 4.17 -15.12
N GLU A 11 -28.05 5.08 -14.33
CA GLU A 11 -29.09 4.72 -13.38
C GLU A 11 -30.36 4.16 -14.06
N ASP A 12 -30.74 4.70 -15.22
CA ASP A 12 -31.92 4.25 -15.97
C ASP A 12 -31.68 2.88 -16.61
N VAL A 13 -30.47 2.64 -17.12
CA VAL A 13 -30.06 1.33 -17.66
C VAL A 13 -30.06 0.26 -16.57
N ILE A 14 -29.54 0.58 -15.38
CA ILE A 14 -29.51 -0.35 -14.23
C ILE A 14 -30.93 -0.70 -13.76
N LYS A 15 -31.84 0.28 -13.78
CA LYS A 15 -33.23 0.09 -13.34
C LYS A 15 -34.03 -0.84 -14.25
N ASP A 16 -33.70 -0.86 -15.54
CA ASP A 16 -34.38 -1.68 -16.55
C ASP A 16 -33.79 -3.11 -16.67
N MET A 17 -32.69 -3.40 -15.97
CA MET A 17 -32.08 -4.74 -15.95
C MET A 17 -32.77 -5.65 -14.92
N GLY A 18 -32.96 -6.92 -15.29
CA GLY A 18 -33.43 -7.94 -14.35
C GLY A 18 -32.38 -8.26 -13.28
N ASP A 19 -32.82 -8.71 -12.11
CA ASP A 19 -31.96 -8.97 -10.94
C ASP A 19 -30.78 -9.93 -11.25
N ASP A 20 -31.00 -10.94 -12.08
CA ASP A 20 -29.94 -11.88 -12.49
C ASP A 20 -28.87 -11.21 -13.37
N ALA A 21 -29.28 -10.34 -14.30
CA ALA A 21 -28.38 -9.58 -15.17
C ALA A 21 -27.60 -8.50 -14.37
N LEU A 22 -28.24 -7.92 -13.35
CA LEU A 22 -27.58 -6.99 -12.42
C LEU A 22 -26.52 -7.71 -11.59
N ALA A 23 -26.82 -8.90 -11.10
CA ALA A 23 -25.86 -9.70 -10.32
C ALA A 23 -24.63 -10.09 -11.17
N GLU A 24 -24.84 -10.54 -12.41
CA GLU A 24 -23.76 -10.88 -13.35
C GLU A 24 -22.90 -9.66 -13.67
N THR A 25 -23.53 -8.53 -14.04
CA THR A 25 -22.83 -7.28 -14.35
C THR A 25 -22.02 -6.75 -13.17
N ALA A 26 -22.56 -6.85 -11.95
CA ALA A 26 -21.83 -6.44 -10.75
C ALA A 26 -20.59 -7.31 -10.50
N LEU A 27 -20.65 -8.61 -10.78
CA LEU A 27 -19.51 -9.52 -10.69
C LEU A 27 -18.44 -9.19 -11.73
N GLU A 28 -18.84 -8.94 -12.98
CA GLU A 28 -17.94 -8.55 -14.07
C GLU A 28 -17.23 -7.23 -13.77
N ILE A 29 -17.96 -6.20 -13.34
CA ILE A 29 -17.39 -4.90 -12.97
C ILE A 29 -16.40 -5.05 -11.82
N ARG A 30 -16.70 -5.88 -10.81
CA ARG A 30 -15.78 -6.15 -9.71
C ARG A 30 -14.52 -6.86 -10.19
N ALA A 31 -14.64 -7.85 -11.07
CA ALA A 31 -13.52 -8.58 -11.61
C ALA A 31 -12.61 -7.65 -12.46
N GLU A 32 -13.22 -6.82 -13.31
CA GLU A 32 -12.50 -5.87 -14.14
C GLU A 32 -11.85 -4.76 -13.30
N GLY A 33 -12.57 -4.23 -12.29
CA GLY A 33 -12.02 -3.27 -11.33
C GLY A 33 -10.81 -3.82 -10.60
N LYS A 34 -10.85 -5.08 -10.17
CA LYS A 34 -9.70 -5.76 -9.58
C LYS A 34 -8.53 -5.86 -10.56
N ARG A 35 -8.79 -6.26 -11.80
CA ARG A 35 -7.76 -6.36 -12.86
C ARG A 35 -7.07 -5.00 -13.10
N LEU A 36 -7.84 -3.92 -13.15
CA LEU A 36 -7.30 -2.56 -13.33
C LEU A 36 -6.46 -2.11 -12.15
N LEU A 37 -6.88 -2.42 -10.91
CA LEU A 37 -6.09 -2.15 -9.72
C LEU A 37 -4.78 -2.95 -9.72
N ASP A 38 -4.83 -4.25 -10.02
CA ASP A 38 -3.63 -5.10 -10.11
C ASP A 38 -2.66 -4.57 -11.19
N MET A 39 -3.16 -4.08 -12.33
CA MET A 39 -2.36 -3.43 -13.37
C MET A 39 -1.73 -2.11 -12.89
N ALA A 40 -2.48 -1.30 -12.14
CA ALA A 40 -1.97 -0.04 -11.58
C ALA A 40 -0.86 -0.31 -10.56
N ASP A 41 -1.06 -1.28 -9.67
CA ASP A 41 -0.07 -1.71 -8.69
C ASP A 41 1.20 -2.24 -9.37
N HIS A 42 1.06 -3.01 -10.46
CA HIS A 42 2.19 -3.48 -11.25
C HIS A 42 2.95 -2.33 -11.93
N ALA A 43 2.25 -1.33 -12.47
CA ALA A 43 2.86 -0.15 -13.06
C ALA A 43 3.64 0.67 -12.02
N GLU A 44 3.09 0.84 -10.81
CA GLU A 44 3.79 1.49 -9.70
C GLU A 44 5.02 0.69 -9.27
N PHE A 45 4.90 -0.65 -9.20
CA PHE A 45 6.03 -1.52 -8.91
C PHE A 45 7.18 -1.34 -9.92
N GLU A 46 6.86 -1.36 -11.21
CA GLU A 46 7.82 -1.17 -12.31
C GLU A 46 8.46 0.22 -12.27
N LEU A 47 7.67 1.27 -12.01
CA LEU A 47 8.17 2.64 -11.89
C LEU A 47 9.21 2.74 -10.76
N VAL A 48 8.88 2.26 -9.57
CA VAL A 48 9.80 2.29 -8.42
C VAL A 48 11.02 1.41 -8.68
N SER A 49 10.84 0.24 -9.30
CA SER A 49 11.95 -0.65 -9.69
C SER A 49 12.94 0.06 -10.61
N ARG A 50 12.44 0.73 -11.66
CA ARG A 50 13.25 1.51 -12.60
C ARG A 50 13.94 2.69 -11.93
N MET A 51 13.26 3.35 -10.99
CA MET A 51 13.82 4.47 -10.23
C MET A 51 14.96 4.02 -9.30
N VAL A 52 14.83 2.86 -8.66
CA VAL A 52 15.92 2.26 -7.87
C VAL A 52 17.09 1.89 -8.77
N ALA A 53 16.83 1.22 -9.90
CA ALA A 53 17.87 0.79 -10.85
C ALA A 53 18.64 1.95 -11.49
N ARG A 54 18.00 3.12 -11.64
CA ARG A 54 18.59 4.32 -12.28
C ARG A 54 18.95 5.42 -11.28
N GLU A 55 18.79 5.16 -9.99
CA GLU A 55 18.98 6.08 -8.85
C GLU A 55 18.15 7.38 -8.86
N ALA A 56 17.51 7.77 -9.96
CA ALA A 56 16.45 8.77 -10.02
C ALA A 56 15.71 8.73 -11.38
N THR A 57 14.47 9.23 -11.40
CA THR A 57 13.85 9.71 -12.65
C THR A 57 14.07 11.21 -12.74
N LYS A 58 14.83 11.66 -13.75
CA LYS A 58 15.08 13.09 -14.00
C LYS A 58 13.92 13.68 -14.78
N LEU A 59 13.31 14.71 -14.23
CA LEU A 59 12.37 15.61 -14.88
C LEU A 59 13.15 16.84 -15.30
N ASP A 60 13.17 17.11 -16.61
CA ASP A 60 13.82 18.27 -17.16
C ASP A 60 12.81 19.08 -17.99
N THR A 61 12.56 20.31 -17.58
CA THR A 61 11.62 21.24 -18.22
C THR A 61 12.30 22.59 -18.44
N GLU A 62 11.66 23.54 -19.15
CA GLU A 62 12.26 24.86 -19.40
C GLU A 62 12.66 25.64 -18.13
N HIS A 63 11.92 25.46 -17.02
CA HIS A 63 12.12 26.25 -15.80
C HIS A 63 12.54 25.43 -14.56
N TRP A 64 12.38 24.11 -14.61
CA TRP A 64 12.60 23.23 -13.47
C TRP A 64 13.43 22.02 -13.85
N THR A 65 14.34 21.66 -12.95
CA THR A 65 14.92 20.31 -12.90
C THR A 65 14.40 19.62 -11.66
N GLY A 66 14.00 18.36 -11.78
CA GLY A 66 13.49 17.58 -10.67
C GLY A 66 14.04 16.18 -10.68
N ALA A 67 14.36 15.65 -9.51
CA ALA A 67 14.69 14.24 -9.36
C ALA A 67 13.58 13.58 -8.54
N LEU A 68 12.85 12.67 -9.18
CA LEU A 68 12.00 11.72 -8.48
C LEU A 68 12.94 10.68 -7.87
N THR A 69 12.96 10.62 -6.54
CA THR A 69 13.76 9.65 -5.78
C THR A 69 12.85 8.64 -5.09
N PRO A 70 13.20 7.34 -5.10
CA PRO A 70 12.45 6.36 -4.32
C PRO A 70 12.62 6.72 -2.85
N SER A 71 11.51 6.83 -2.12
CA SER A 71 11.59 7.06 -0.68
C SER A 71 11.82 5.73 0.05
N ALA A 72 12.31 5.82 1.28
CA ALA A 72 12.59 4.63 2.08
C ALA A 72 11.31 3.78 2.27
N PRO A 73 11.42 2.45 2.36
CA PRO A 73 10.30 1.58 2.68
C PRO A 73 9.61 2.05 3.96
N VAL A 74 8.28 2.18 3.90
CA VAL A 74 7.43 2.45 5.06
C VAL A 74 6.95 1.10 5.55
N HIS A 75 7.29 0.75 6.78
CA HIS A 75 6.80 -0.50 7.36
C HIS A 75 5.55 -0.20 8.18
N SER A 76 4.41 -0.71 7.73
CA SER A 76 3.18 -0.78 8.52
C SER A 76 3.12 -2.15 9.20
N ILE A 77 2.57 -2.19 10.42
CA ILE A 77 2.49 -3.42 11.21
C ILE A 77 1.01 -3.76 11.38
N ASN A 78 0.64 -5.01 11.07
CA ASN A 78 -0.70 -5.51 11.28
C ASN A 78 -0.89 -5.89 12.76
N ASP A 79 -1.57 -5.03 13.51
CA ASP A 79 -1.84 -5.19 14.94
C ASP A 79 -2.52 -6.52 15.28
N GLU A 80 -3.54 -6.92 14.52
CA GLU A 80 -4.29 -8.16 14.77
C GLU A 80 -3.39 -9.39 14.70
N LYS A 81 -2.53 -9.45 13.69
CA LYS A 81 -1.56 -10.54 13.54
C LYS A 81 -0.50 -10.51 14.64
N MET A 82 -0.01 -9.32 15.00
CA MET A 82 1.03 -9.17 16.01
C MET A 82 0.57 -9.48 17.44
N MET A 83 -0.73 -9.39 17.74
CA MET A 83 -1.25 -9.76 19.06
C MET A 83 -0.99 -11.23 19.43
N LYS A 84 -0.78 -12.10 18.44
CA LYS A 84 -0.39 -13.51 18.65
C LYS A 84 1.00 -13.66 19.27
N LEU A 85 1.88 -12.67 19.11
CA LEU A 85 3.22 -12.66 19.69
C LEU A 85 3.18 -12.75 21.22
N ARG A 86 2.12 -12.23 21.86
CA ARG A 86 1.92 -12.26 23.32
C ARG A 86 2.08 -13.65 23.92
N ASN A 87 1.66 -14.69 23.20
CA ASN A 87 1.69 -16.06 23.69
C ASN A 87 3.04 -16.75 23.46
N LEU A 88 3.91 -16.15 22.65
CA LEU A 88 5.19 -16.73 22.22
C LEU A 88 6.39 -16.09 22.92
N VAL A 89 6.19 -14.97 23.62
CA VAL A 89 7.27 -14.25 24.31
C VAL A 89 6.93 -14.04 25.79
N PRO A 90 7.93 -14.02 26.67
CA PRO A 90 7.73 -13.67 28.07
C PRO A 90 7.07 -12.30 28.23
N GLU A 91 6.30 -12.12 29.31
CA GLU A 91 5.54 -10.89 29.56
C GLU A 91 6.44 -9.64 29.62
N GLU A 92 7.66 -9.77 30.12
CA GLU A 92 8.65 -8.68 30.16
C GLU A 92 9.01 -8.19 28.76
N ASP A 93 9.26 -9.12 27.83
CA ASP A 93 9.55 -8.79 26.43
C ASP A 93 8.32 -8.24 25.72
N TRP A 94 7.13 -8.77 26.03
CA TRP A 94 5.86 -8.27 25.50
C TRP A 94 5.63 -6.79 25.85
N ARG A 95 5.86 -6.40 27.11
CA ARG A 95 5.71 -5.00 27.57
C ARG A 95 6.74 -4.06 26.93
N ARG A 96 7.91 -4.58 26.57
CA ARG A 96 8.95 -3.80 25.86
C ARG A 96 8.60 -3.57 24.39
N VAL A 97 7.96 -4.55 23.76
CA VAL A 97 7.59 -4.50 22.35
C VAL A 97 6.35 -3.64 22.12
N ARG A 98 5.35 -3.76 23.01
CA ARG A 98 4.08 -3.02 22.93
C ARG A 98 4.08 -1.88 23.94
N VAL A 99 4.54 -0.72 23.51
CA VAL A 99 4.73 0.45 24.36
C VAL A 99 3.37 1.09 24.72
N GLN A 100 3.16 1.41 25.99
CA GLN A 100 2.09 2.28 26.52
C GLN A 100 2.71 3.39 27.39
N PRO A 101 2.14 4.61 27.62
CA PRO A 101 0.71 5.06 27.49
C PRO A 101 0.52 6.54 26.97
N PRO A 102 -0.66 7.21 27.09
CA PRO A 102 -2.01 6.92 26.56
C PRO A 102 -2.45 7.89 25.42
N ALA A 103 -3.19 7.36 24.44
CA ALA A 103 -3.78 7.95 23.21
C ALA A 103 -2.86 8.87 22.35
N PRO A 104 -2.51 8.50 21.09
CA PRO A 104 -3.19 7.57 20.19
C PRO A 104 -2.58 6.14 20.19
N ILE A 105 -3.08 5.31 19.27
CA ILE A 105 -2.89 3.85 19.07
C ILE A 105 -1.51 3.36 19.58
N PRO A 106 -1.48 2.30 20.42
CA PRO A 106 -0.23 1.67 20.84
C PRO A 106 0.66 1.36 19.64
N HIS A 107 1.94 1.75 19.69
CA HIS A 107 2.87 1.50 18.60
C HIS A 107 3.86 0.40 18.98
N TRP A 108 4.29 -0.35 17.96
CA TRP A 108 5.29 -1.40 18.10
C TRP A 108 6.70 -0.82 18.07
N ASP A 109 7.55 -1.17 19.03
CA ASP A 109 8.97 -0.77 19.00
C ASP A 109 9.75 -1.66 18.02
N LYS A 110 10.08 -1.11 16.84
CA LYS A 110 10.84 -1.80 15.78
C LYS A 110 12.21 -2.28 16.25
N ARG A 111 12.88 -1.55 17.14
CA ARG A 111 14.19 -1.96 17.65
C ARG A 111 14.06 -3.24 18.46
N VAL A 112 13.05 -3.30 19.34
CA VAL A 112 12.82 -4.48 20.18
C VAL A 112 12.33 -5.66 19.33
N LEU A 113 11.47 -5.43 18.34
CA LEU A 113 11.05 -6.45 17.39
C LEU A 113 12.23 -7.09 16.63
N ASN A 114 13.19 -6.27 16.17
CA ASN A 114 14.39 -6.77 15.50
C ASN A 114 15.23 -7.66 16.43
N GLU A 115 15.36 -7.29 17.71
CA GLU A 115 16.07 -8.13 18.69
C GLU A 115 15.34 -9.45 18.96
N LEU A 116 14.00 -9.45 19.00
CA LEU A 116 13.23 -10.69 19.15
C LEU A 116 13.30 -11.58 17.91
N ALA A 117 13.30 -11.01 16.71
CA ALA A 117 13.43 -11.77 15.46
C ALA A 117 14.75 -12.56 15.39
N LYS A 118 15.81 -12.11 16.07
CA LYS A 118 17.10 -12.84 16.16
C LYS A 118 16.98 -14.17 16.93
N ARG A 119 15.95 -14.36 17.75
CA ARG A 119 15.70 -15.63 18.47
C ARG A 119 15.27 -16.77 17.54
N GLY A 120 14.82 -16.45 16.32
CA GLY A 120 14.43 -17.44 15.31
C GLY A 120 13.09 -18.14 15.59
N GLY A 121 12.78 -19.17 14.80
CA GLY A 121 11.58 -19.99 14.95
C GLY A 121 10.26 -19.23 14.73
N GLU A 122 9.23 -19.63 15.47
CA GLU A 122 7.86 -19.11 15.35
C GLU A 122 7.77 -17.59 15.60
N VAL A 123 8.60 -17.06 16.50
CA VAL A 123 8.70 -15.62 16.80
C VAL A 123 9.10 -14.84 15.55
N LYS A 124 10.15 -15.28 14.84
CA LYS A 124 10.62 -14.65 13.62
C LYS A 124 9.56 -14.72 12.52
N THR A 125 8.99 -15.91 12.30
CA THR A 125 7.95 -16.12 11.28
C THR A 125 6.73 -15.22 11.52
N LEU A 126 6.33 -15.02 12.78
CA LEU A 126 5.20 -14.18 13.12
C LEU A 126 5.47 -12.70 12.85
N ILE A 127 6.65 -12.20 13.24
CA ILE A 127 7.05 -10.80 13.03
C ILE A 127 7.16 -10.50 11.52
N GLU A 128 7.76 -11.39 10.75
CA GLU A 128 7.91 -11.22 9.29
C GLU A 128 6.56 -11.22 8.58
N ASN A 129 5.64 -12.12 8.93
CA ASN A 129 4.31 -12.22 8.32
C ASN A 129 3.35 -11.07 8.69
N ALA A 130 3.62 -10.38 9.79
CA ALA A 130 2.81 -9.27 10.27
C ALA A 130 3.40 -7.90 9.94
N THR A 131 4.66 -7.85 9.47
CA THR A 131 5.30 -6.63 8.97
C THR A 131 5.00 -6.45 7.49
N ILE A 132 4.22 -5.44 7.16
CA ILE A 132 3.92 -5.06 5.79
C ILE A 132 4.92 -3.97 5.40
N SER A 133 5.79 -4.26 4.44
CA SER A 133 6.70 -3.27 3.89
C SER A 133 6.02 -2.60 2.70
N GLU A 134 5.39 -1.46 2.94
CA GLU A 134 4.89 -0.61 1.88
C GLU A 134 6.06 0.17 1.28
N ARG A 135 6.15 0.24 -0.05
CA ARG A 135 7.15 1.10 -0.69
C ARG A 135 6.78 2.54 -0.37
N GLY A 136 7.75 3.30 0.13
CA GLY A 136 7.53 4.72 0.34
C GLY A 136 7.18 5.38 -0.99
N ARG A 137 6.16 6.25 -0.97
CA ARG A 137 5.78 7.01 -2.17
C ARG A 137 6.95 7.88 -2.64
N PRO A 138 7.30 7.88 -3.94
CA PRO A 138 8.35 8.74 -4.45
C PRO A 138 8.14 10.20 -4.04
N LYS A 139 9.21 10.85 -3.57
CA LYS A 139 9.17 12.28 -3.25
C LYS A 139 9.77 13.06 -4.41
N LEU A 140 9.00 14.02 -4.93
CA LEU A 140 9.48 14.96 -5.94
C LEU A 140 10.32 16.04 -5.24
N LYS A 141 11.61 16.10 -5.57
CA LYS A 141 12.47 17.25 -5.24
C LYS A 141 12.63 18.09 -6.49
N LEU A 142 12.24 19.36 -6.42
CA LEU A 142 12.34 20.33 -7.51
C LEU A 142 13.41 21.38 -7.18
N GLU A 143 14.22 21.70 -8.18
CA GLU A 143 15.19 22.79 -8.17
C GLU A 143 14.95 23.69 -9.39
N ARG A 144 14.98 25.02 -9.17
CA ARG A 144 14.75 26.01 -10.22
C ARG A 144 16.05 26.20 -11.01
N LYS A 145 15.95 26.26 -12.35
CA LYS A 145 17.08 26.60 -13.21
C LYS A 145 17.41 28.10 -13.06
N GLU A 146 18.67 28.42 -12.78
CA GLU A 146 19.20 29.79 -12.84
C GLU A 146 19.39 30.27 -14.28
#